data_AF-A0A1C5F8T1-F1
#
_entry.id   AF-A0A1C5F8T1-F1
#
_cell.length_a   1.000
_cell.length_b   1.000
_cell.length_c   1.000
_cell.angle_alpha   90.00
_cell.angle_beta   90.00
_cell.angle_gamma   90.00
#
_symmetry.space_group_name_H-M   'P 1'
#
loop_
_entity.id
_entity.type
_entity.pdbx_description
1 polymer ?
#
loop_
_entity_poly.entity_id
_entity_poly.type
_entity_poly.pdbx_seq_one_letter_code
_entity_poly.pdbx_strand_id
1 'polypeptide(L)'
;MPDSFPSYTGSRRIPWRGLPRSVSAGIEDVLQGTVTAAGSQQGGFSDGLAVRLELSDGRRAFVKAVDAVAAPAVGAFHRREIGVTGGLPSGVPVPRLLGSFDDGEWVALVFEDIDGALPAQPWREDELERVLDAVTGLAERLTPAPPLEPALAAPRLGGWARLA
;
A
#
# COMPACT_ATOMS: atom_id res chain seq x y z
N MET A 1 -7.02 -30.89 9.51
CA MET A 1 -6.58 -30.18 8.29
C MET A 1 -5.77 -28.99 8.77
N PRO A 2 -4.51 -28.78 8.34
CA PRO A 2 -3.86 -27.53 8.71
C PRO A 2 -4.64 -26.40 8.05
N ASP A 3 -4.99 -25.39 8.84
CA ASP A 3 -5.71 -24.19 8.38
C ASP A 3 -4.99 -23.63 7.16
N SER A 4 -5.70 -23.53 6.04
CA SER A 4 -5.13 -22.93 4.83
C SER A 4 -4.73 -21.50 5.16
N PHE A 5 -3.47 -21.14 4.89
CA PHE A 5 -3.07 -19.73 4.87
C PHE A 5 -4.08 -18.92 4.06
N PRO A 6 -4.42 -17.69 4.49
CA PRO A 6 -5.36 -16.86 3.74
C PRO A 6 -4.88 -16.76 2.29
N SER A 7 -5.67 -17.29 1.35
CA SER A 7 -5.39 -17.19 -0.07
C SER A 7 -5.32 -15.71 -0.44
N TYR A 8 -4.24 -15.28 -1.09
CA TYR A 8 -4.15 -13.94 -1.65
C TYR A 8 -5.38 -13.67 -2.53
N THR A 9 -6.29 -12.82 -2.06
CA THR A 9 -7.52 -12.44 -2.78
C THR A 9 -7.26 -11.33 -3.79
N GLY A 10 -6.01 -10.90 -4.01
CA GLY A 10 -5.62 -10.04 -5.13
C GLY A 10 -5.83 -10.67 -6.52
N SER A 11 -6.74 -11.64 -6.66
CA SER A 11 -7.01 -12.41 -7.86
C SER A 11 -7.70 -11.60 -8.97
N ARG A 12 -8.17 -10.38 -8.69
CA ARG A 12 -8.75 -9.46 -9.70
C ARG A 12 -7.90 -8.21 -9.86
N ARG A 13 -6.67 -8.39 -10.39
CA ARG A 13 -5.80 -7.26 -10.76
C ARG A 13 -6.31 -6.55 -12.01
N ILE A 14 -6.46 -5.24 -11.92
CA ILE A 14 -6.69 -4.38 -13.09
C ILE A 14 -5.31 -3.93 -13.59
N PRO A 15 -4.96 -4.16 -14.87
CA PRO A 15 -3.71 -3.63 -15.43
C PRO A 15 -3.82 -2.11 -15.62
N TRP A 16 -2.69 -1.40 -15.63
CA TRP A 16 -2.65 0.06 -15.84
C TRP A 16 -3.46 0.52 -17.06
N ARG A 17 -3.29 -0.15 -18.20
CA ARG A 17 -4.03 0.10 -19.44
C ARG A 17 -5.55 -0.14 -19.35
N GLY A 18 -6.01 -0.78 -18.29
CA GLY A 18 -7.42 -1.05 -18.02
C GLY A 18 -8.09 0.02 -17.15
N LEU A 19 -7.35 1.02 -16.65
CA LEU A 19 -7.93 2.15 -15.95
C LEU A 19 -8.72 3.06 -16.91
N PRO A 20 -9.81 3.69 -16.44
CA PRO A 20 -10.40 4.82 -17.14
C PRO A 20 -9.36 5.92 -17.39
N ARG A 21 -9.46 6.60 -18.54
CA ARG A 21 -8.54 7.69 -18.95
C ARG A 21 -8.47 8.82 -17.92
N SER A 22 -9.59 9.15 -17.27
CA SER A 22 -9.64 10.17 -16.21
C SER A 22 -8.78 9.79 -15.00
N VAL A 23 -8.84 8.52 -14.59
CA VAL A 23 -8.11 8.00 -13.43
C VAL A 23 -6.61 7.95 -13.72
N SER A 24 -6.20 7.42 -14.88
CA SER A 24 -4.78 7.41 -15.25
C SER A 24 -4.20 8.81 -15.42
N ALA A 25 -4.94 9.75 -16.02
CA ALA A 25 -4.54 11.15 -16.11
C ALA A 25 -4.45 11.82 -14.73
N GLY A 26 -5.38 11.52 -13.81
CA GLY A 26 -5.33 12.02 -12.43
C GLY A 26 -4.10 11.51 -11.67
N ILE A 27 -3.70 10.26 -11.88
CA ILE A 27 -2.48 9.70 -11.30
C ILE A 27 -1.22 10.35 -11.91
N GLU A 28 -1.18 10.58 -13.22
CA GLU A 28 -0.10 11.30 -13.89
C GLU A 28 0.02 12.76 -13.40
N ASP A 29 -1.11 13.42 -13.12
CA ASP A 29 -1.13 14.75 -12.50
C ASP A 29 -0.57 14.70 -11.06
N VAL A 30 -0.98 13.74 -10.24
CA VAL A 30 -0.36 13.56 -8.90
C VAL A 30 1.16 13.38 -8.99
N LEU A 31 1.64 12.64 -10.00
CA LEU A 31 3.05 12.38 -10.21
C LEU A 31 3.81 13.55 -10.86
N GLN A 32 3.08 14.49 -11.46
CA GLN A 32 3.60 15.54 -12.33
C GLN A 32 4.53 14.94 -13.40
N GLY A 33 4.06 13.90 -14.09
CA GLY A 33 4.86 13.18 -15.06
C GLY A 33 4.07 12.15 -15.88
N THR A 34 4.61 11.81 -17.05
CA THR A 34 3.99 10.83 -17.96
C THR A 34 4.48 9.43 -17.65
N VAL A 35 3.55 8.48 -17.54
CA VAL A 35 3.86 7.06 -17.32
C VAL A 35 4.29 6.41 -18.63
N THR A 36 5.48 5.81 -18.63
CA THR A 36 6.07 5.14 -19.79
C THR A 36 6.03 3.62 -19.68
N ALA A 37 6.07 3.08 -18.47
CA ALA A 37 5.91 1.65 -18.20
C ALA A 37 5.14 1.41 -16.89
N ALA A 38 4.47 0.26 -16.82
CA ALA A 38 3.71 -0.16 -15.65
C ALA A 38 3.83 -1.69 -15.43
N GLY A 39 4.42 -2.08 -14.30
CA GLY A 39 4.59 -3.48 -13.90
C GLY A 39 3.61 -3.86 -12.78
N SER A 40 2.61 -4.70 -13.09
CA SER A 40 1.64 -5.19 -12.10
C SER A 40 2.29 -6.06 -11.03
N GLN A 41 1.97 -5.78 -9.76
CA GLN A 41 2.46 -6.53 -8.62
C GLN A 41 1.45 -7.60 -8.20
N GLN A 42 1.93 -8.83 -8.05
CA GLN A 42 1.12 -9.97 -7.62
C GLN A 42 0.99 -10.02 -6.08
N GLY A 43 0.04 -10.82 -5.58
CA GLY A 43 -0.20 -10.97 -4.14
C GLY A 43 -1.11 -9.88 -3.55
N GLY A 44 -1.05 -9.71 -2.23
CA GLY A 44 -1.93 -8.81 -1.49
C GLY A 44 -3.37 -9.32 -1.35
N PHE A 45 -4.20 -8.53 -0.65
CA PHE A 45 -5.52 -8.94 -0.18
C PHE A 45 -6.68 -8.10 -0.73
N SER A 46 -6.38 -7.18 -1.66
CA SER A 46 -7.37 -6.24 -2.22
C SER A 46 -7.43 -6.33 -3.73
N ASP A 47 -8.65 -6.31 -4.25
CA ASP A 47 -8.96 -6.15 -5.66
C ASP A 47 -8.49 -4.78 -6.17
N GLY A 48 -8.33 -4.65 -7.48
CA GLY A 48 -7.95 -3.40 -8.15
C GLY A 48 -6.54 -3.42 -8.70
N LEU A 49 -5.97 -2.24 -8.88
CA LEU A 49 -4.65 -2.01 -9.44
C LEU A 49 -3.60 -1.93 -8.33
N ALA A 50 -2.47 -2.62 -8.54
CA ALA A 50 -1.23 -2.45 -7.79
C ALA A 50 -0.06 -2.56 -8.77
N VAL A 51 0.62 -1.46 -9.05
CA VAL A 51 1.64 -1.37 -10.11
C VAL A 51 2.84 -0.56 -9.66
N ARG A 52 4.02 -0.95 -10.13
CA ARG A 52 5.21 -0.08 -10.16
C ARG A 52 5.22 0.65 -11.50
N LEU A 53 5.34 1.96 -11.46
CA LEU A 53 5.33 2.84 -12.64
C LEU A 53 6.73 3.39 -12.89
N GLU A 54 7.08 3.55 -14.16
CA GLU A 54 8.25 4.31 -14.61
C GLU A 54 7.76 5.57 -15.34
N LEU A 55 8.31 6.72 -14.96
CA LEU A 55 8.00 8.00 -15.56
C LEU A 55 9.00 8.37 -16.66
N SER A 56 8.59 9.26 -17.57
CA SER A 56 9.44 9.75 -18.66
C SER A 56 10.73 10.46 -18.21
N ASP A 57 10.77 10.95 -16.98
CA ASP A 57 11.95 11.58 -16.35
C ASP A 57 12.82 10.57 -15.56
N GLY A 58 12.50 9.28 -15.61
CA GLY A 58 13.22 8.22 -14.92
C GLY A 58 12.82 8.00 -13.46
N ARG A 59 11.92 8.81 -12.90
CA ARG A 59 11.36 8.53 -11.56
C ARG A 59 10.49 7.28 -11.58
N ARG A 60 10.37 6.64 -10.43
CA ARG A 60 9.48 5.48 -10.21
C ARG A 60 8.49 5.76 -9.10
N ALA A 61 7.31 5.15 -9.19
CA ALA A 61 6.28 5.22 -8.15
C ALA A 61 5.53 3.90 -8.01
N PHE A 62 5.04 3.61 -6.81
CA PHE A 62 4.12 2.50 -6.59
C PHE A 62 2.69 3.03 -6.44
N VAL A 63 1.76 2.50 -7.22
CA VAL A 63 0.37 2.96 -7.23
C VAL A 63 -0.57 1.82 -6.89
N LYS A 64 -1.48 2.11 -5.95
CA LYS A 64 -2.68 1.31 -5.71
C LYS A 64 -3.89 2.09 -6.21
N ALA A 65 -4.82 1.47 -6.90
CA ALA A 65 -6.08 2.12 -7.28
C ALA A 65 -7.24 1.15 -7.29
N VAL A 66 -8.44 1.63 -6.98
CA VAL A 66 -9.66 0.83 -6.95
C VAL A 66 -10.88 1.62 -7.39
N ASP A 67 -11.79 0.94 -8.08
CA ASP A 67 -13.17 1.37 -8.28
C ASP A 67 -13.90 1.22 -6.93
N ALA A 68 -14.08 2.33 -6.21
CA ALA A 68 -14.72 2.37 -4.92
C ALA A 68 -16.25 2.20 -5.00
N VAL A 69 -16.85 2.29 -6.18
CA VAL A 69 -18.27 1.94 -6.39
C VAL A 69 -18.41 0.42 -6.47
N ALA A 70 -17.55 -0.24 -7.25
CA ALA A 70 -17.55 -1.69 -7.40
C ALA A 70 -16.99 -2.43 -6.17
N ALA A 71 -16.04 -1.83 -5.46
CA ALA A 71 -15.45 -2.39 -4.24
C ALA A 71 -15.41 -1.37 -3.07
N PRO A 72 -16.57 -1.00 -2.48
CA PRO A 72 -16.67 0.06 -1.47
C PRO A 72 -15.80 -0.16 -0.23
N ALA A 73 -15.67 -1.40 0.23
CA ALA A 73 -14.81 -1.73 1.37
C ALA A 73 -13.33 -1.46 1.07
N VAL A 74 -12.87 -1.77 -0.15
CA VAL A 74 -11.49 -1.53 -0.57
C VAL A 74 -11.24 -0.03 -0.75
N GLY A 75 -12.19 0.69 -1.34
CA GLY A 75 -12.15 2.17 -1.41
C GLY A 75 -12.06 2.82 -0.02
N ALA A 76 -12.84 2.33 0.95
CA ALA A 76 -12.74 2.79 2.34
C ALA A 76 -11.37 2.49 2.97
N PHE A 77 -10.74 1.34 2.66
CA PHE A 77 -9.37 1.07 3.09
C PHE A 77 -8.36 2.00 2.45
N HIS A 78 -8.50 2.29 1.15
CA HIS A 78 -7.62 3.20 0.44
C HIS A 78 -7.69 4.61 1.03
N ARG A 79 -8.89 5.15 1.26
CA ARG A 79 -9.07 6.46 1.92
C ARG A 79 -8.47 6.51 3.33
N ARG A 80 -8.61 5.42 4.10
CA ARG A 80 -7.98 5.31 5.42
C ARG A 80 -6.45 5.26 5.32
N GLU A 81 -5.92 4.50 4.37
CA GLU A 81 -4.48 4.38 4.13
C GLU A 81 -3.87 5.73 3.71
N ILE A 82 -4.60 6.55 2.93
CA ILE A 82 -4.23 7.95 2.64
C ILE A 82 -4.10 8.74 3.94
N GLY A 83 -5.14 8.71 4.78
CA GLY A 83 -5.15 9.47 6.04
C GLY A 83 -4.06 9.02 7.03
N VAL A 84 -3.85 7.70 7.16
CA VAL A 84 -2.81 7.15 8.04
C VAL A 84 -1.43 7.52 7.52
N THR A 85 -1.12 7.24 6.26
CA THR A 85 0.23 7.47 5.71
C THR A 85 0.54 8.96 5.63
N GLY A 86 -0.43 9.79 5.24
CA GLY A 86 -0.26 11.24 5.16
C GLY A 86 -0.05 11.91 6.52
N GLY A 87 -0.45 11.26 7.62
CA GLY A 87 -0.24 11.77 8.98
C GLY A 87 0.98 11.18 9.70
N LEU A 88 1.76 10.30 9.06
CA LEU A 88 3.00 9.79 9.66
C LEU A 88 4.09 10.88 9.67
N PRO A 89 4.89 10.97 10.74
CA PRO A 89 5.97 11.95 10.83
C PRO A 89 7.08 11.65 9.81
N SER A 90 7.78 12.68 9.36
CA SER A 90 8.95 12.53 8.50
C SER A 90 10.05 11.72 9.19
N GLY A 91 10.73 10.83 8.45
CA GLY A 91 11.89 10.07 8.94
C GLY A 91 11.55 8.72 9.57
N VAL A 92 10.28 8.31 9.59
CA VAL A 92 9.93 6.91 9.87
C VAL A 92 10.21 6.03 8.64
N PRO A 93 10.68 4.77 8.83
CA PRO A 93 11.05 3.89 7.73
C PRO A 93 9.82 3.26 7.06
N VAL A 94 8.98 4.11 6.46
CA VAL A 94 7.78 3.72 5.70
C VAL A 94 7.85 4.34 4.30
N PRO A 95 7.26 3.71 3.27
CA PRO A 95 7.14 4.34 1.96
C PRO A 95 6.38 5.66 2.06
N ARG A 96 6.99 6.74 1.57
CA ARG A 96 6.37 8.06 1.53
C ARG A 96 5.18 8.09 0.57
N LEU A 97 4.04 8.61 1.03
CA LEU A 97 2.94 8.99 0.17
C LEU A 97 3.34 10.22 -0.66
N LEU A 98 3.38 10.08 -1.97
CA LEU A 98 3.63 11.17 -2.92
C LEU A 98 2.37 12.01 -3.15
N GLY A 99 1.21 11.36 -3.07
CA GLY A 99 -0.10 11.99 -3.18
C GLY A 99 -1.21 10.96 -3.39
N SER A 100 -2.40 11.44 -3.68
CA SER A 100 -3.57 10.62 -3.91
C SER A 100 -4.52 11.27 -4.92
N PHE A 101 -5.29 10.43 -5.59
CA PHE A 101 -6.41 10.83 -6.45
C PHE A 101 -7.70 10.23 -5.88
N ASP A 102 -8.76 11.03 -5.76
CA ASP A 102 -10.08 10.57 -5.34
C ASP A 102 -11.15 11.44 -6.02
N ASP A 103 -11.89 10.88 -6.96
CA ASP A 103 -13.00 11.55 -7.65
C ASP A 103 -14.37 11.13 -7.10
N GLY A 104 -14.39 10.39 -5.99
CA GLY A 104 -15.59 9.80 -5.39
C GLY A 104 -15.86 8.37 -5.88
N GLU A 105 -15.60 8.08 -7.16
CA GLU A 105 -15.81 6.76 -7.77
C GLU A 105 -14.55 5.90 -7.71
N TRP A 106 -13.39 6.50 -7.98
CA TRP A 106 -12.08 5.87 -7.94
C TRP A 106 -11.23 6.50 -6.86
N VAL A 107 -10.45 5.65 -6.18
CA VAL A 107 -9.45 6.09 -5.21
C VAL A 107 -8.11 5.50 -5.61
N ALA A 108 -7.08 6.35 -5.72
CA ALA A 108 -5.71 5.94 -5.94
C ALA A 108 -4.75 6.56 -4.93
N LEU A 109 -3.77 5.77 -4.49
CA LEU A 109 -2.66 6.21 -3.65
C LEU A 109 -1.38 6.04 -4.43
N VAL A 110 -0.52 7.05 -4.35
CA VAL A 110 0.76 7.07 -5.04
C VAL A 110 1.87 7.15 -4.00
N PHE A 111 2.72 6.14 -3.96
CA PHE A 111 3.85 6.03 -3.05
C PHE A 111 5.16 6.13 -3.81
N GLU A 112 6.23 6.47 -3.09
CA GLU A 112 7.57 6.24 -3.60
C GLU A 112 7.77 4.75 -3.91
N ASP A 113 8.52 4.48 -4.97
CA ASP A 113 8.88 3.11 -5.31
C ASP A 113 10.14 2.69 -4.54
N ILE A 114 9.99 1.67 -3.69
CA ILE A 114 11.10 1.11 -2.92
C ILE A 114 11.74 -0.03 -3.71
N ASP A 115 13.05 0.04 -3.91
CA ASP A 115 13.84 -1.06 -4.49
C ASP A 115 14.12 -2.14 -3.43
N GLY A 116 13.03 -2.75 -2.95
CA GLY A 116 13.05 -3.80 -1.92
C GLY A 116 12.58 -5.14 -2.47
N ALA A 117 12.79 -6.17 -1.66
CA ALA A 117 12.27 -7.52 -1.91
C ALA A 117 11.43 -7.99 -0.73
N LEU A 118 10.46 -8.86 -0.99
CA LEU A 118 9.78 -9.58 0.07
C LEU A 118 10.74 -10.56 0.73
N PRO A 119 10.71 -10.73 2.06
CA PRO A 119 11.48 -11.76 2.73
C PRO A 119 11.17 -13.15 2.19
N ALA A 120 12.17 -14.02 2.20
CA ALA A 120 12.09 -15.40 1.77
C ALA A 120 11.03 -16.18 2.56
N GLN A 121 10.39 -17.12 1.88
CA GLN A 121 9.51 -18.10 2.49
C GLN A 121 9.98 -19.51 2.12
N PRO A 122 10.39 -20.36 3.09
CA PRO A 122 10.45 -20.11 4.53
C PRO A 122 11.46 -19.01 4.92
N TRP A 123 11.26 -18.41 6.09
CA TRP A 123 12.09 -17.32 6.59
C TRP A 123 13.56 -17.69 6.69
N ARG A 124 14.42 -16.78 6.26
CA ARG A 124 15.83 -16.75 6.61
C ARG A 124 15.99 -15.96 7.90
N GLU A 125 16.85 -16.43 8.80
CA GLU A 125 17.10 -15.79 10.09
C GLU A 125 17.55 -14.33 9.91
N ASP A 126 18.47 -14.07 8.98
CA ASP A 126 19.00 -12.73 8.72
C ASP A 126 17.95 -11.75 8.17
N GLU A 127 16.94 -12.24 7.45
CA GLU A 127 15.83 -11.41 6.97
C GLU A 127 14.74 -11.21 8.01
N LEU A 128 14.51 -12.22 8.87
CA LEU A 128 13.61 -12.11 10.01
C LEU A 128 14.10 -11.05 11.00
N GLU A 129 15.39 -11.07 11.35
CA GLU A 129 16.01 -10.06 12.22
C GLU A 129 15.79 -8.65 11.67
N ARG A 130 16.05 -8.42 10.37
CA ARG A 130 15.80 -7.12 9.72
C ARG A 130 14.35 -6.66 9.84
N VAL A 131 13.39 -7.57 9.69
CA VAL A 131 11.96 -7.24 9.83
C VAL A 131 11.63 -6.88 11.28
N LEU A 132 12.13 -7.65 12.25
CA LEU A 132 11.91 -7.39 13.67
C LEU A 132 12.53 -6.05 14.10
N ASP A 133 13.74 -5.74 13.65
CA ASP A 133 14.40 -4.45 13.90
C ASP A 133 13.60 -3.28 13.30
N ALA A 134 13.10 -3.44 12.07
CA ALA A 134 12.29 -2.42 11.42
C ALA A 134 10.97 -2.16 12.16
N VAL A 135 10.26 -3.22 12.57
CA VAL A 135 9.01 -3.10 13.34
C VAL A 135 9.25 -2.52 14.73
N THR A 136 10.33 -2.92 15.40
CA THR A 136 10.73 -2.38 16.71
C THR A 136 11.03 -0.88 16.61
N GLY A 137 11.85 -0.48 15.63
CA GLY A 137 12.17 0.92 15.41
C GLY A 137 10.96 1.77 14.98
N LEU A 138 9.96 1.18 14.32
CA LEU A 138 8.69 1.86 14.04
C LEU A 138 7.89 2.08 15.34
N ALA A 139 7.78 1.07 16.19
CA ALA A 139 7.06 1.17 17.46
C ALA A 139 7.68 2.23 18.38
N GLU A 140 9.01 2.29 18.48
CA GLU A 140 9.72 3.30 19.25
C GLU A 140 9.47 4.72 18.72
N ARG A 141 9.60 4.93 17.40
CA ARG A 141 9.42 6.25 16.77
C ARG A 141 7.98 6.75 16.75
N LEU A 142 7.01 5.83 16.78
CA LEU A 142 5.58 6.13 16.78
C LEU A 142 4.98 6.00 18.19
N THR A 143 5.81 6.12 19.24
CA THR A 143 5.37 6.20 20.63
C THR A 143 5.70 7.58 21.21
N PRO A 144 4.70 8.37 21.65
CA PRO A 144 3.27 8.06 21.63
C PRO A 144 2.71 8.00 20.20
N ALA A 145 1.61 7.27 20.03
CA ALA A 145 0.94 7.13 18.74
C ALA A 145 0.62 8.53 18.16
N PRO A 146 0.91 8.79 16.87
CA PRO A 146 0.49 10.03 16.23
C PRO A 146 -1.04 10.13 16.30
N PRO A 147 -1.60 11.36 16.36
CA PRO A 147 -3.04 11.60 16.52
C PRO A 147 -3.79 11.31 15.21
N LEU A 148 -3.75 10.06 14.78
CA LEU A 148 -4.44 9.52 13.62
C LEU A 148 -5.76 8.91 14.07
N GLU A 149 -6.79 9.03 13.23
CA GLU A 149 -8.08 8.40 13.49
C GLU A 149 -7.90 6.90 13.78
N PRO A 150 -8.43 6.38 14.91
CA PRO A 150 -8.18 5.02 15.35
C PRO A 150 -8.52 4.01 14.25
N ALA A 151 -7.58 3.08 14.02
CA ALA A 151 -7.54 2.29 12.81
C ALA A 151 -8.78 1.40 12.62
N LEU A 152 -9.37 0.86 13.70
CA LEU A 152 -10.58 0.05 13.70
C LEU A 152 -11.14 0.00 15.14
N ALA A 153 -12.44 -0.21 15.33
CA ALA A 153 -13.03 -0.49 16.65
C ALA A 153 -12.49 -1.80 17.28
N ALA A 154 -11.98 -2.72 16.45
CA ALA A 154 -11.27 -3.93 16.87
C ALA A 154 -10.25 -4.36 15.79
N PRO A 155 -9.07 -4.86 16.17
CA PRO A 155 -8.07 -5.34 15.21
C PRO A 155 -8.58 -6.58 14.45
N ARG A 156 -8.52 -6.55 13.11
CA ARG A 156 -8.87 -7.69 12.23
C ARG A 156 -7.88 -8.85 12.30
N LEU A 157 -6.63 -8.54 12.64
CA LEU A 157 -5.56 -9.50 12.89
C LEU A 157 -5.19 -9.39 14.37
N GLY A 158 -5.47 -10.43 15.14
CA GLY A 158 -5.14 -10.50 16.56
C GLY A 158 -3.76 -11.12 16.80
N GLY A 159 -3.45 -11.41 18.07
CA GLY A 159 -2.27 -12.21 18.44
C GLY A 159 -1.11 -11.40 19.02
N TRP A 160 -1.02 -10.08 18.80
CA TRP A 160 0.01 -9.25 19.41
C TRP A 160 0.00 -9.29 20.94
N ALA A 161 -1.19 -9.26 21.56
CA ALA A 161 -1.34 -9.42 23.00
C ALA A 161 -0.95 -10.83 23.52
N ARG A 162 -0.75 -11.81 22.63
CA ARG A 162 -0.26 -13.16 22.98
C ARG A 162 1.25 -13.29 22.86
N LEU A 163 1.93 -12.28 22.33
CA LEU A 163 3.39 -12.20 22.21
C LEU A 163 4.03 -11.40 23.35
N ALA A 164 3.22 -10.76 24.20
CA ALA A 164 3.64 -10.00 25.38
C ALA A 164 3.71 -10.87 26.64
#